data_AF-A0A7X7AQ65-F1
#
_entry.id   AF-A0A7X7AQ65-F1
#
_cell.length_a   1.000
_cell.length_b   1.000
_cell.length_c   1.000
_cell.angle_alpha   90.00
_cell.angle_beta   90.00
_cell.angle_gamma   90.00
#
_symmetry.space_group_name_H-M   'P 1'
#
loop_
_entity.id
_entity.type
_entity.pdbx_description
1 polymer ?
#
loop_
_entity_poly.entity_id
_entity_poly.type
_entity_poly.pdbx_seq_one_letter_code
_entity_poly.pdbx_strand_id
1 'polypeptide(L)'
;MKLKQSELGKFWRLFGEAARENLPVGCDKATKDAFRRKLIKDSTGKESLTQVNRGLEYEKLMEATADMTENWEAKLYWGTAQERKFLHLIGVCVVQIGQLAKEPHAWHYVKGTLHQAHWPEDWQDISHDMLHTVFKMLDTHRRRLLHRAGWQGSKWDQPFGFHPNRTYFYNHQDRLLYRDDIPVKPAKPDHISCSLLGDMK
;
A
#
# COMPACT_ATOMS: atom_id res chain seq x y z
N MET A 1 1.72 12.63 -9.56
CA MET A 1 3.17 12.38 -9.72
C MET A 1 3.36 11.44 -10.90
N LYS A 2 4.30 11.74 -11.80
CA LYS A 2 4.64 10.89 -12.95
C LYS A 2 5.28 9.56 -12.52
N LEU A 3 5.12 8.51 -13.33
CA LEU A 3 5.71 7.19 -13.10
C LEU A 3 7.25 7.23 -13.07
N LYS A 4 7.85 6.40 -12.22
CA LYS A 4 9.29 6.16 -12.16
C LYS A 4 9.72 5.19 -13.27
N GLN A 5 10.99 5.23 -13.65
CA GLN A 5 11.56 4.27 -14.61
C GLN A 5 11.37 2.80 -14.18
N SER A 6 11.47 2.52 -12.88
CA SER A 6 11.21 1.18 -12.34
C SER A 6 9.75 0.73 -12.51
N GLU A 7 8.79 1.66 -12.46
CA GLU A 7 7.36 1.37 -12.63
C GLU A 7 7.06 1.15 -14.13
N LEU A 8 7.63 1.99 -15.01
CA LEU A 8 7.56 1.77 -16.46
C LEU A 8 8.14 0.41 -16.87
N GLY A 9 9.30 0.02 -16.31
CA GLY A 9 9.92 -1.28 -16.59
C GLY A 9 9.05 -2.47 -16.17
N LYS A 10 8.33 -2.37 -15.04
CA LYS A 10 7.38 -3.41 -14.60
C LYS A 10 6.19 -3.51 -15.55
N PHE A 11 5.62 -2.37 -15.94
CA PHE A 11 4.54 -2.33 -16.91
C PHE A 11 4.95 -2.99 -18.23
N TRP A 12 6.09 -2.60 -18.81
CA TRP A 12 6.51 -3.13 -20.11
C TRP A 12 6.79 -4.64 -20.10
N ARG A 13 7.32 -5.16 -18.99
CA ARG A 13 7.53 -6.59 -18.81
C ARG A 13 6.19 -7.35 -18.84
N LEU A 14 5.26 -6.94 -17.98
CA LEU A 14 3.97 -7.60 -17.85
C LEU A 14 3.10 -7.42 -19.10
N PHE A 15 3.12 -6.23 -19.71
CA PHE A 15 2.44 -5.98 -20.98
C PHE A 15 3.03 -6.84 -22.12
N GLY A 16 4.34 -7.09 -22.11
CA GLY A 16 4.98 -7.98 -23.07
C GLY A 16 4.49 -9.43 -22.98
N GLU A 17 4.17 -9.89 -21.76
CA GLU A 17 3.52 -11.19 -21.51
C GLU A 17 2.07 -11.14 -22.01
N ALA A 18 1.28 -10.15 -21.57
CA ALA A 18 -0.12 -10.00 -21.97
C ALA A 18 -0.29 -9.93 -23.50
N ALA A 19 0.58 -9.18 -24.19
CA ALA A 19 0.55 -9.06 -25.63
C ALA A 19 0.91 -10.37 -26.34
N ARG A 20 1.75 -11.23 -25.76
CA ARG A 20 2.11 -12.53 -26.35
C ARG A 20 0.95 -13.51 -26.28
N GLU A 21 0.17 -13.45 -25.21
CA GLU A 21 -0.95 -14.37 -24.96
C GLU A 21 -2.23 -13.93 -25.69
N ASN A 22 -2.45 -12.62 -25.86
CA ASN A 22 -3.72 -12.10 -26.39
C ASN A 22 -3.65 -11.61 -27.84
N LEU A 23 -2.46 -11.51 -28.44
CA LEU A 23 -2.32 -11.07 -29.84
C LEU A 23 -1.74 -12.18 -30.72
N PRO A 24 -2.07 -12.18 -32.03
CA PRO A 24 -1.48 -13.11 -32.98
C PRO A 24 0.05 -13.02 -33.00
N VAL A 25 0.69 -14.18 -33.14
CA VAL A 25 2.14 -14.27 -33.30
C VAL A 25 2.57 -13.47 -34.54
N GLY A 26 3.57 -12.59 -34.37
CA GLY A 26 4.07 -11.75 -35.47
C GLY A 26 3.24 -10.51 -35.78
N CYS A 27 2.23 -10.17 -34.96
CA CYS A 27 1.48 -8.92 -35.15
C CYS A 27 2.40 -7.69 -35.19
N ASP A 28 2.01 -6.75 -36.05
CA ASP A 28 2.76 -5.55 -36.32
C ASP A 28 2.78 -4.58 -35.13
N LYS A 29 3.70 -3.61 -35.20
CA LYS A 29 3.89 -2.66 -34.11
C LYS A 29 2.65 -1.79 -33.88
N ALA A 30 1.86 -1.46 -34.91
CA ALA A 30 0.69 -0.61 -34.75
C ALA A 30 -0.43 -1.35 -34.02
N THR A 31 -0.65 -2.63 -34.32
CA THR A 31 -1.61 -3.48 -33.58
C THR A 31 -1.23 -3.61 -32.11
N LYS A 32 0.05 -3.84 -31.79
CA LYS A 32 0.52 -3.85 -30.40
C LYS A 32 0.33 -2.52 -29.69
N ASP A 33 0.59 -1.39 -30.38
CA ASP A 33 0.39 -0.05 -29.82
C ASP A 33 -1.09 0.27 -29.58
N ALA A 34 -1.98 -0.14 -30.50
CA ALA A 34 -3.42 0.00 -30.37
C ALA A 34 -3.96 -0.82 -29.19
N PHE A 35 -3.51 -2.07 -29.05
CA PHE A 35 -3.85 -2.93 -27.91
C PHE A 35 -3.42 -2.28 -26.58
N ARG A 36 -2.19 -1.77 -26.52
CA ARG A 36 -1.69 -1.03 -25.34
C ARG A 36 -2.56 0.19 -25.01
N ARG A 37 -2.86 1.02 -26.01
CA ARG A 37 -3.65 2.24 -25.80
C ARG A 37 -5.06 1.92 -25.32
N LYS A 38 -5.68 0.90 -25.90
CA LYS A 38 -6.99 0.40 -25.47
C LYS A 38 -6.94 -0.05 -24.01
N LEU A 39 -5.99 -0.91 -23.64
CA LEU A 39 -5.81 -1.35 -22.25
C LEU A 39 -5.65 -0.18 -21.28
N ILE A 40 -4.82 0.81 -21.62
CA ILE A 40 -4.60 2.01 -20.77
C ILE A 40 -5.90 2.81 -20.65
N LYS A 41 -6.62 3.02 -21.75
CA LYS A 41 -7.87 3.78 -21.77
C LYS A 41 -8.96 3.09 -20.99
N ASP A 42 -9.14 1.79 -21.17
CA ASP A 42 -10.18 1.00 -20.51
C ASP A 42 -9.93 0.90 -19.00
N SER A 43 -8.67 0.77 -18.57
CA SER A 43 -8.32 0.63 -17.14
C SER A 43 -8.21 1.95 -16.38
N THR A 44 -7.78 3.04 -17.03
CA THR A 44 -7.45 4.31 -16.35
C THR A 44 -8.20 5.54 -16.88
N GLY A 45 -8.89 5.43 -18.02
CA GLY A 45 -9.49 6.56 -18.72
C GLY A 45 -8.49 7.51 -19.39
N LYS A 46 -7.19 7.16 -19.44
CA LYS A 46 -6.13 7.98 -20.05
C LYS A 46 -5.80 7.50 -21.46
N GLU A 47 -5.32 8.42 -22.30
CA GLU A 47 -4.98 8.10 -23.69
C GLU A 47 -3.57 7.52 -23.85
N SER A 48 -2.70 7.69 -22.85
CA SER A 48 -1.33 7.21 -22.90
C SER A 48 -0.71 6.97 -21.53
N LEU A 49 0.33 6.14 -21.50
CA LEU A 49 1.06 5.79 -20.28
C LEU A 49 1.70 7.01 -19.61
N THR A 50 2.05 8.05 -20.38
CA THR A 50 2.63 9.30 -19.85
C THR A 50 1.63 10.12 -19.04
N GLN A 51 0.33 9.90 -19.22
CA GLN A 51 -0.75 10.56 -18.50
C GLN A 51 -1.19 9.79 -17.24
N VAL A 52 -0.73 8.55 -17.08
CA VAL A 52 -1.03 7.71 -15.92
C VAL A 52 -0.18 8.18 -14.74
N ASN A 53 -0.84 8.53 -13.63
CA ASN A 53 -0.16 8.91 -12.40
C ASN A 53 0.16 7.69 -11.54
N ARG A 54 1.19 7.87 -10.69
CA ARG A 54 1.50 6.93 -9.61
C ARG A 54 0.32 6.78 -8.65
N GLY A 55 0.18 5.60 -8.06
CA GLY A 55 -0.89 5.28 -7.11
C GLY A 55 -2.00 4.49 -7.79
N LEU A 56 -3.26 4.87 -7.53
CA LEU A 56 -4.44 4.12 -7.94
C LEU A 56 -4.51 3.89 -9.46
N GLU A 57 -4.22 4.92 -10.27
CA GLU A 57 -4.29 4.80 -11.74
C GLU A 57 -3.29 3.76 -12.26
N TYR A 58 -2.04 3.79 -11.77
CA TYR A 58 -1.03 2.81 -12.13
C TYR A 58 -1.38 1.39 -11.63
N GLU A 59 -1.98 1.27 -10.46
CA GLU A 59 -2.34 -0.04 -9.89
C GLU A 59 -3.47 -0.70 -10.66
N LYS A 60 -4.52 0.06 -11.01
CA LYS A 60 -5.58 -0.41 -11.89
C LYS A 60 -5.04 -0.86 -13.25
N LEU A 61 -4.08 -0.12 -13.80
CA LEU A 61 -3.44 -0.51 -15.06
C LEU A 61 -2.67 -1.83 -14.91
N MET A 62 -1.89 -1.99 -13.83
CA MET A 62 -1.10 -3.20 -13.61
C MET A 62 -1.97 -4.43 -13.32
N GLU A 63 -3.05 -4.26 -12.54
CA GLU A 63 -4.06 -5.28 -12.27
C GLU A 63 -4.73 -5.73 -13.58
N ALA A 64 -5.28 -4.80 -14.36
CA ALA A 64 -5.87 -5.11 -15.65
C ALA A 64 -4.86 -5.77 -16.62
N THR A 65 -3.60 -5.36 -16.59
CA THR A 65 -2.55 -6.01 -17.40
C THR A 65 -2.28 -7.44 -16.91
N ALA A 66 -2.24 -7.67 -15.59
CA ALA A 66 -2.01 -8.98 -15.00
C ALA A 66 -3.16 -9.95 -15.29
N ASP A 67 -4.41 -9.48 -15.28
CA ASP A 67 -5.59 -10.29 -15.57
C ASP A 67 -5.56 -10.90 -16.98
N MET A 68 -4.91 -10.21 -17.91
CA MET A 68 -4.69 -10.67 -19.28
C MET A 68 -3.57 -11.70 -19.42
N THR A 69 -2.82 -12.00 -18.36
CA THR A 69 -1.70 -12.96 -18.39
C THR A 69 -2.06 -14.26 -17.68
N GLU A 70 -1.47 -15.38 -18.04
CA GLU A 70 -1.53 -16.64 -17.27
C GLU A 70 -0.63 -16.62 -16.01
N ASN A 71 0.12 -15.53 -15.80
CA ASN A 71 0.98 -15.33 -14.66
C ASN A 71 0.16 -15.13 -13.36
N TRP A 72 -0.17 -16.25 -12.70
CA TRP A 72 -0.99 -16.27 -11.48
C TRP A 72 -0.35 -15.48 -10.33
N GLU A 73 0.98 -15.42 -10.24
CA GLU A 73 1.68 -14.63 -9.22
C GLU A 73 1.45 -13.13 -9.44
N ALA A 74 1.52 -12.68 -10.70
CA ALA A 74 1.23 -11.29 -11.05
C ALA A 74 -0.24 -10.95 -10.79
N LYS A 75 -1.17 -11.84 -11.16
CA LYS A 75 -2.62 -11.69 -10.89
C LYS A 75 -2.89 -11.54 -9.40
N LEU A 76 -2.35 -12.46 -8.59
CA LEU A 76 -2.51 -12.41 -7.14
C LEU A 76 -1.86 -11.15 -6.55
N TYR A 77 -0.64 -10.82 -6.98
CA TYR A 77 0.08 -9.65 -6.46
C TYR A 77 -0.67 -8.35 -6.76
N TRP A 78 -1.10 -8.13 -8.00
CA TRP A 78 -1.74 -6.88 -8.40
C TRP A 78 -3.20 -6.80 -7.97
N GLY A 79 -3.95 -7.91 -7.99
CA GLY A 79 -5.33 -7.97 -7.49
C GLY A 79 -5.44 -7.75 -5.98
N THR A 80 -4.46 -8.20 -5.19
CA THR A 80 -4.43 -7.98 -3.72
C THR A 80 -3.59 -6.77 -3.30
N ALA A 81 -3.02 -6.00 -4.24
CA ALA A 81 -2.13 -4.89 -3.91
C ALA A 81 -2.84 -3.80 -3.09
N GLN A 82 -4.10 -3.50 -3.41
CA GLN A 82 -4.89 -2.52 -2.67
C GLN A 82 -5.28 -3.02 -1.28
N GLU A 83 -5.70 -4.28 -1.19
CA GLU A 83 -6.00 -4.96 0.06
C GLU A 83 -4.78 -4.91 1.00
N ARG A 84 -3.63 -5.42 0.57
CA ARG A 84 -2.39 -5.42 1.37
C ARG A 84 -1.98 -4.03 1.86
N LYS A 85 -2.21 -2.99 1.06
CA LYS A 85 -1.99 -1.61 1.48
C LYS A 85 -2.96 -1.19 2.58
N PHE A 86 -4.25 -1.46 2.42
CA PHE A 86 -5.22 -1.11 3.45
C PHE A 86 -4.97 -1.90 4.73
N LEU A 87 -4.64 -3.19 4.64
CA LEU A 87 -4.26 -3.99 5.81
C LEU A 87 -3.05 -3.41 6.53
N HIS A 88 -2.01 -3.03 5.80
CA HIS A 88 -0.85 -2.35 6.37
C HIS A 88 -1.25 -1.02 7.04
N LEU A 89 -2.03 -0.18 6.37
CA LEU A 89 -2.48 1.11 6.90
C LEU A 89 -3.38 0.95 8.14
N ILE A 90 -4.25 -0.06 8.16
CA ILE A 90 -5.07 -0.43 9.32
C ILE A 90 -4.15 -0.84 10.47
N GLY A 91 -3.20 -1.75 10.25
CA GLY A 91 -2.25 -2.18 11.27
C GLY A 91 -1.45 -1.01 11.88
N VAL A 92 -0.96 -0.09 11.03
CA VAL A 92 -0.29 1.12 11.50
C VAL A 92 -1.24 2.03 12.28
N CYS A 93 -2.48 2.21 11.81
CA CYS A 93 -3.47 3.03 12.51
C CYS A 93 -3.82 2.44 13.88
N VAL A 94 -3.92 1.12 14.00
CA VAL A 94 -4.13 0.41 15.28
C VAL A 94 -2.98 0.73 16.23
N VAL A 95 -1.72 0.59 15.79
CA VAL A 95 -0.54 0.91 16.62
C VAL A 95 -0.58 2.36 17.10
N GLN A 96 -0.87 3.32 16.21
CA GLN A 96 -0.99 4.73 16.58
C GLN A 96 -2.12 5.00 17.57
N ILE A 97 -3.26 4.31 17.44
CA ILE A 97 -4.35 4.38 18.42
C ILE A 97 -3.87 3.87 19.78
N GLY A 98 -3.17 2.74 19.84
CA GLY A 98 -2.61 2.22 21.09
C GLY A 98 -1.64 3.19 21.76
N GLN A 99 -0.74 3.80 20.98
CA GLN A 99 0.17 4.85 21.47
C GLN A 99 -0.58 6.03 22.08
N LEU A 100 -1.65 6.49 21.44
CA LEU A 100 -2.48 7.60 21.93
C LEU A 100 -3.34 7.23 23.14
N ALA A 101 -3.82 6.00 23.20
CA ALA A 101 -4.59 5.48 24.33
C ALA A 101 -3.70 5.07 25.52
N LYS A 102 -2.36 5.09 25.35
CA LYS A 102 -1.37 4.53 26.28
C LYS A 102 -1.62 3.05 26.58
N GLU A 103 -2.16 2.33 25.60
CA GLU A 103 -2.49 0.91 25.68
C GLU A 103 -1.40 0.08 24.99
N PRO A 104 -0.68 -0.79 25.74
CA PRO A 104 0.37 -1.63 25.16
C PRO A 104 -0.21 -2.67 24.19
N HIS A 105 -1.46 -3.08 24.40
CA HIS A 105 -2.19 -3.99 23.53
C HIS A 105 -3.23 -3.23 22.71
N ALA A 106 -2.74 -2.41 21.78
CA ALA A 106 -3.53 -1.58 20.88
C ALA A 106 -4.72 -2.31 20.21
N TRP A 107 -4.55 -3.61 19.95
CA TRP A 107 -5.58 -4.45 19.34
C TRP A 107 -6.83 -4.62 20.21
N HIS A 108 -6.69 -4.86 21.51
CA HIS A 108 -7.84 -5.01 22.42
C HIS A 108 -8.70 -3.75 22.46
N TYR A 109 -8.06 -2.58 22.35
CA TYR A 109 -8.75 -1.30 22.30
C TYR A 109 -9.50 -1.11 20.97
N VAL A 110 -8.91 -1.52 19.85
CA VAL A 110 -9.55 -1.42 18.53
C VAL A 110 -10.71 -2.40 18.37
N LYS A 111 -10.65 -3.60 18.97
CA LYS A 111 -11.79 -4.53 19.04
C LYS A 111 -13.06 -3.86 19.58
N GLY A 112 -12.95 -3.09 20.66
CA GLY A 112 -14.08 -2.33 21.20
C GLY A 112 -14.66 -1.30 20.23
N THR A 113 -13.81 -0.71 19.38
CA THR A 113 -14.25 0.24 18.33
C THR A 113 -14.96 -0.47 17.18
N LEU A 114 -14.46 -1.64 16.75
CA LEU A 114 -15.10 -2.48 15.73
C LEU A 114 -16.45 -3.01 16.21
N HIS A 115 -16.50 -3.50 17.45
CA HIS A 115 -17.74 -3.99 18.08
C HIS A 115 -18.83 -2.91 18.14
N GLN A 116 -18.48 -1.67 18.54
CA GLN A 116 -19.42 -0.53 18.55
C GLN A 116 -19.99 -0.20 17.16
N ALA A 117 -19.21 -0.47 16.11
CA ALA A 117 -19.62 -0.24 14.74
C ALA A 117 -20.39 -1.43 14.13
N HIS A 118 -20.59 -2.54 14.89
CA HIS A 118 -21.18 -3.80 14.44
C HIS A 118 -20.36 -4.53 13.37
N TRP A 119 -19.04 -4.48 13.48
CA TRP A 119 -18.10 -5.18 12.59
C TRP A 119 -17.52 -6.44 13.25
N PRO A 120 -17.03 -7.41 12.45
CA PRO A 120 -16.27 -8.53 12.97
C PRO A 120 -15.13 -8.06 13.90
N GLU A 121 -14.89 -8.81 14.97
CA GLU A 121 -13.84 -8.48 15.93
C GLU A 121 -12.44 -8.66 15.36
N ASP A 122 -12.28 -9.54 14.37
CA ASP A 122 -11.04 -9.67 13.60
C ASP A 122 -11.17 -8.88 12.30
N TRP A 123 -10.18 -8.04 12.01
CA TRP A 123 -10.17 -7.29 10.76
C TRP A 123 -9.90 -8.20 9.56
N GLN A 124 -9.30 -9.38 9.79
CA GLN A 124 -9.08 -10.40 8.75
C GLN A 124 -10.42 -10.97 8.22
N ASP A 125 -11.47 -10.93 9.03
CA ASP A 125 -12.81 -11.39 8.65
C ASP A 125 -13.60 -10.30 7.88
N ILE A 126 -13.01 -9.12 7.69
CA ILE A 126 -13.65 -8.02 6.98
C ILE A 126 -13.36 -8.14 5.47
N SER A 127 -14.44 -8.16 4.68
CA SER A 127 -14.34 -8.14 3.21
C SER A 127 -13.43 -7.02 2.71
N HIS A 128 -12.65 -7.31 1.66
CA HIS A 128 -11.67 -6.39 1.08
C HIS A 128 -12.27 -5.05 0.66
N ASP A 129 -13.50 -5.08 0.12
CA ASP A 129 -14.25 -3.89 -0.29
C ASP A 129 -14.50 -2.92 0.86
N MET A 130 -14.47 -3.43 2.09
CA MET A 130 -14.80 -2.70 3.30
C MET A 130 -13.57 -2.23 4.07
N LEU A 131 -12.36 -2.68 3.72
CA LEU A 131 -11.12 -2.30 4.41
C LEU A 131 -10.86 -0.79 4.39
N HIS A 132 -11.22 -0.11 3.29
CA HIS A 132 -11.15 1.35 3.23
C HIS A 132 -12.09 2.04 4.22
N THR A 133 -13.30 1.50 4.41
CA THR A 133 -14.27 2.00 5.39
C THR A 133 -13.75 1.80 6.82
N VAL A 134 -13.18 0.63 7.11
CA VAL A 134 -12.51 0.34 8.39
C VAL A 134 -11.38 1.34 8.65
N PHE A 135 -10.49 1.53 7.67
CA PHE A 135 -9.39 2.49 7.80
C PHE A 135 -9.90 3.91 8.11
N LYS A 136 -10.92 4.39 7.39
CA LYS A 136 -11.53 5.71 7.64
C LYS A 136 -12.13 5.84 9.04
N MET A 137 -12.79 4.79 9.52
CA MET A 137 -13.36 4.76 10.86
C MET A 137 -12.26 4.83 11.93
N LEU A 138 -11.21 4.01 11.80
CA LEU A 138 -10.07 4.00 12.71
C LEU A 138 -9.31 5.33 12.68
N ASP A 139 -9.07 5.92 11.51
CA ASP A 139 -8.43 7.23 11.41
C ASP A 139 -9.28 8.34 12.03
N THR A 140 -10.60 8.26 11.91
CA THR A 140 -11.52 9.18 12.60
C THR A 140 -11.39 9.05 14.11
N HIS A 141 -11.31 7.83 14.63
CA HIS A 141 -11.10 7.58 16.06
C HIS A 141 -9.73 8.09 16.53
N ARG A 142 -8.67 7.80 15.78
CA ARG A 142 -7.31 8.33 16.00
C ARG A 142 -7.32 9.86 16.10
N ARG A 143 -7.99 10.55 15.17
CA ARG A 143 -8.13 12.02 15.21
C ARG A 143 -8.88 12.52 16.45
N ARG A 144 -9.90 11.80 16.92
CA ARG A 144 -10.59 12.14 18.19
C ARG A 144 -9.66 12.00 19.39
N LEU A 145 -8.83 10.94 19.44
CA LEU A 145 -7.85 10.75 20.51
C LEU A 145 -6.79 11.85 20.51
N LEU A 146 -6.27 12.22 19.34
CA LEU A 146 -5.38 13.37 19.20
C LEU A 146 -6.02 14.64 19.78
N HIS A 147 -7.27 14.91 19.43
CA HIS A 147 -7.97 16.10 19.89
C HIS A 147 -8.17 16.10 21.42
N ARG A 148 -8.46 14.93 22.02
CA ARG A 148 -8.54 14.75 23.48
C ARG A 148 -7.19 14.95 24.18
N ALA A 149 -6.10 14.60 23.53
CA ALA A 149 -4.74 14.83 24.01
C ALA A 149 -4.23 16.27 23.79
N GLY A 150 -5.12 17.21 23.39
CA GLY A 150 -4.77 18.61 23.18
C GLY A 150 -4.08 18.90 21.84
N TRP A 151 -4.15 17.98 20.87
CA TRP A 151 -3.61 18.20 19.52
C TRP A 151 -4.52 19.15 18.73
N GLN A 152 -4.02 20.36 18.45
CA GLN A 152 -4.76 21.44 17.78
C GLN A 152 -4.44 21.55 16.28
N GLY A 153 -3.35 20.93 15.85
CA GLY A 153 -2.90 20.77 14.46
C GLY A 153 -2.78 22.02 13.58
N SER A 154 -2.75 23.20 14.21
CA SER A 154 -2.47 24.50 13.59
C SER A 154 -1.23 25.21 14.17
N LYS A 155 -0.67 24.72 15.28
CA LYS A 155 0.60 25.20 15.85
C LYS A 155 1.75 24.38 15.29
N TRP A 156 2.48 24.99 14.35
CA TRP A 156 3.82 24.77 13.73
C TRP A 156 4.53 23.40 13.71
N ASP A 157 4.10 22.40 14.49
CA ASP A 157 4.67 21.06 14.53
C ASP A 157 3.60 19.96 14.69
N GLN A 158 2.31 20.21 14.46
CA GLN A 158 1.24 19.22 14.70
C GLN A 158 0.51 18.81 13.41
N PRO A 159 1.07 17.90 12.59
CA PRO A 159 0.41 17.45 11.36
C PRO A 159 -0.91 16.70 11.62
N PHE A 160 -2.01 17.13 11.00
CA PHE A 160 -3.33 16.46 11.07
C PHE A 160 -3.43 15.19 10.20
N GLY A 161 -2.63 15.12 9.13
CA GLY A 161 -2.66 14.01 8.19
C GLY A 161 -2.19 12.70 8.80
N PHE A 162 -2.81 11.60 8.40
CA PHE A 162 -2.29 10.26 8.66
C PHE A 162 -0.91 10.12 8.01
N HIS A 163 0.07 9.66 8.78
CA HIS A 163 1.40 9.39 8.28
C HIS A 163 1.85 8.03 8.80
N PRO A 164 2.20 7.08 7.92
CA PRO A 164 2.39 5.69 8.35
C PRO A 164 3.63 5.50 9.23
N ASN A 165 4.63 6.36 9.11
CA ASN A 165 5.84 6.26 9.93
C ASN A 165 5.78 7.12 11.20
N ARG A 166 4.61 7.66 11.53
CA ARG A 166 4.47 8.49 12.72
C ARG A 166 4.30 7.63 13.96
N THR A 167 5.13 7.91 14.95
CA THR A 167 5.07 7.32 16.28
C THR A 167 4.70 8.41 17.28
N TYR A 168 3.63 8.18 18.05
CA TYR A 168 3.21 9.05 19.14
C TYR A 168 3.75 8.54 20.48
N PHE A 169 4.11 9.47 21.37
CA PHE A 169 4.57 9.13 22.72
C PHE A 169 4.35 10.29 23.67
N TYR A 170 4.30 10.00 24.97
CA TYR A 170 4.15 10.98 26.03
C TYR A 170 5.50 11.23 26.70
N ASN A 171 5.85 12.49 26.93
CA ASN A 171 7.03 12.83 27.72
C ASN A 171 6.76 12.70 29.23
N HIS A 172 7.78 12.97 30.07
CA HIS A 172 7.64 12.93 31.53
C HIS A 172 6.61 13.91 32.13
N GLN A 173 6.17 14.91 31.35
CA GLN A 173 5.15 15.90 31.75
C GLN A 173 3.76 15.56 31.18
N ASP A 174 3.58 14.33 30.71
CA ASP A 174 2.37 13.85 30.04
C ASP A 174 1.94 14.65 28.81
N ARG A 175 2.89 15.34 28.18
CA ARG A 175 2.66 16.03 26.91
C ARG A 175 2.83 15.05 25.76
N LEU A 176 1.82 14.99 24.90
CA LEU A 176 1.86 14.22 23.67
C LEU A 176 2.85 14.84 22.68
N LEU A 177 3.78 14.01 22.20
CA LEU A 177 4.78 14.30 21.19
C LEU A 177 4.68 13.28 20.06
N TYR A 178 5.40 13.52 18.96
CA TYR A 178 5.54 12.58 17.87
C TYR A 178 6.96 12.61 17.29
N ARG A 179 7.30 11.54 16.57
CA ARG A 179 8.42 11.52 15.64
C ARG A 179 7.99 10.79 14.37
N ASP A 180 8.48 11.24 13.23
CA ASP A 180 8.31 10.52 11.96
C ASP A 180 9.57 9.66 11.77
N ASP A 181 9.44 8.35 11.98
CA ASP A 181 10.55 7.43 11.81
C ASP A 181 10.93 7.37 10.32
N ILE A 182 12.22 7.56 10.00
CA ILE A 182 12.69 7.37 8.62
C ILE A 182 12.59 5.88 8.32
N PRO A 183 11.98 5.45 7.19
CA PRO A 183 11.93 4.04 6.85
C PRO A 183 13.36 3.51 6.77
N VAL A 184 13.72 2.64 7.72
CA VAL A 184 14.98 1.91 7.69
C VAL A 184 14.96 1.14 6.38
N LYS A 185 15.84 1.51 5.43
CA LYS A 185 16.03 0.69 4.23
C LYS A 185 16.31 -0.72 4.73
N PRO A 186 15.61 -1.77 4.26
CA PRO A 186 16.01 -3.12 4.60
C PRO A 186 17.50 -3.22 4.28
N ALA A 187 18.29 -3.64 5.26
CA ALA A 187 19.70 -3.90 5.05
C ALA A 187 19.79 -4.75 3.78
N LYS A 188 20.68 -4.37 2.84
CA LYS A 188 20.96 -5.24 1.71
C LYS A 188 21.27 -6.61 2.31
N PRO A 189 20.65 -7.71 1.85
CA PRO A 189 21.10 -9.01 2.28
C PRO A 189 22.58 -9.06 1.94
N ASP A 190 23.42 -9.17 2.97
CA ASP A 190 24.84 -9.40 2.75
C ASP A 190 24.89 -10.64 1.86
N HIS A 191 25.42 -10.47 0.65
CA HIS A 191 25.75 -11.60 -0.19
C HIS A 191 26.76 -12.39 0.64
N ILE A 192 26.29 -13.43 1.31
CA ILE A 192 27.13 -14.52 1.78
C ILE A 192 27.72 -15.08 0.49
N SER A 193 28.91 -14.61 0.14
CA SER A 193 29.77 -15.24 -0.83
C SER A 193 30.00 -16.65 -0.30
N CYS A 194 29.26 -17.60 -0.85
CA CYS A 194 29.52 -19.02 -0.68
C CYS A 194 30.81 -19.32 -1.44
N SER A 195 31.95 -18.95 -0.86
CA SER A 195 33.29 -19.29 -1.31
C SER A 195 33.86 -20.41 -0.45
N LEU A 196 33.06 -21.48 -0.28
CA LEU A 196 33.48 -22.72 0.37
C LEU A 196 33.11 -23.92 -0.51
N LEU A 197 33.64 -23.93 -1.74
CA LEU A 197 33.91 -25.14 -2.51
C LEU A 197 35.30 -24.98 -3.15
N GLY A 198 36.28 -24.85 -2.27
CA GLY A 198 37.69 -25.04 -2.57
C GLY A 198 38.22 -26.08 -1.60
N ASP A 199 38.77 -27.15 -2.15
CA ASP A 199 39.64 -28.12 -1.49
C ASP A 199 38.99 -29.12 -0.52
N MET A 200 38.42 -30.19 -1.09
CA MET A 200 38.64 -31.53 -0.54
C MET A 200 39.06 -32.50 -1.65
N LYS A 201 40.27 -33.03 -1.43
CA LYS A 201 41.06 -34.06 -2.12
C LYS A 201 40.32 -35.10 -2.95
#